data_AF-A0A6J6RYG5-F1
#
_entry.id   AF-A0A6J6RYG5-F1
#
_cell.length_a   1.000
_cell.length_b   1.000
_cell.length_c   1.000
_cell.angle_alpha   90.00
_cell.angle_beta   90.00
_cell.angle_gamma   90.00
#
_symmetry.space_group_name_H-M   'P 1'
#
loop_
_entity.id
_entity.type
_entity.pdbx_description
1 polymer ?
#
loop_
_entity_poly.entity_id
_entity_poly.type
_entity_poly.pdbx_seq_one_letter_code
_entity_poly.pdbx_strand_id
1 'polypeptide(L)'
;MRLDRAELLLATALLVGVDRAITAADAVIGDQDLANLPALLQPVALNPALRLALKDHAELLDQVREEATARAPEPSADEVRLERLKPRALVTLIAATLAVYVLAGQLSNVDFATVIRSINWYWAGLAFLASLMTYVGAALTIRPFLPVRVPALRLLAAQFAATFVSLVAPAAVGSAGTNVRVIQKAGAPSGLAVASVGLSSLVVFATTLLALFGVTIFSHEATQLDLKAPSTGVLLVAVGAVLIAAFAFLLPATRRLILKRMRPIWESTGPRVLDVARDPKRLVQGVTASLLTSLAYAVTLFVSVRAYGDEIPLAGAVVVYLGAGLVGSVAPTPGGIGAVEAALVAGLSAIGVPAAVALPSALLYRTVTFWLPTLPGWFSFRWLQSHEAI
;
A
#
# COMPACT_ATOMS: atom_id res chain seq x y z
N MET A 1 -25.57 -32.68 7.23
CA MET A 1 -26.34 -33.53 6.30
C MET A 1 -25.77 -33.56 4.89
N ARG A 2 -25.70 -32.46 4.12
CA ARG A 2 -25.15 -32.50 2.74
C ARG A 2 -23.66 -32.87 2.67
N LEU A 3 -22.87 -32.40 3.63
CA LEU A 3 -21.44 -32.72 3.73
C LEU A 3 -21.20 -34.19 4.12
N ASP A 4 -22.01 -34.74 5.04
CA ASP A 4 -21.94 -36.15 5.44
C ASP A 4 -22.22 -37.11 4.26
N ARG A 5 -23.12 -36.71 3.34
CA ARG A 5 -23.40 -37.47 2.11
C ARG A 5 -22.22 -37.46 1.14
N ALA A 6 -21.52 -36.34 1.01
CA ALA A 6 -20.31 -36.23 0.19
C ALA A 6 -19.16 -37.09 0.77
N GLU A 7 -18.99 -37.08 2.09
CA GLU A 7 -18.00 -37.94 2.77
C GLU A 7 -18.35 -39.43 2.63
N LEU A 8 -19.62 -39.80 2.77
CA LEU A 8 -20.08 -41.18 2.63
C LEU A 8 -19.89 -41.69 1.20
N LEU A 9 -20.18 -40.86 0.18
CA LEU A 9 -19.95 -41.20 -1.22
C LEU A 9 -18.47 -41.48 -1.48
N LEU A 10 -17.58 -40.64 -0.96
CA LEU A 10 -16.14 -40.76 -1.14
C LEU A 10 -15.56 -41.97 -0.37
N ALA A 11 -16.04 -42.22 0.85
CA ALA A 11 -15.70 -43.42 1.61
C ALA A 11 -16.18 -44.71 0.92
N THR A 12 -17.33 -44.65 0.25
CA THR A 12 -17.89 -45.78 -0.50
C THR A 12 -17.10 -46.01 -1.79
N ALA A 13 -16.73 -44.95 -2.52
CA ALA A 13 -15.87 -45.02 -3.71
C ALA A 13 -14.49 -45.62 -3.40
N LEU A 14 -13.94 -45.38 -2.20
CA LEU A 14 -12.71 -46.03 -1.74
C LEU A 14 -12.84 -47.55 -1.60
N LEU A 15 -14.03 -48.06 -1.26
CA LEU A 15 -14.25 -49.48 -0.99
C LEU A 15 -14.69 -50.27 -2.22
N VAL A 16 -15.52 -49.68 -3.08
CA VAL A 16 -16.15 -50.40 -4.20
C VAL A 16 -15.82 -49.84 -5.58
N GLY A 17 -15.03 -48.75 -5.66
CA GLY A 17 -14.73 -48.04 -6.89
C GLY A 17 -15.79 -46.99 -7.25
N VAL A 18 -15.37 -46.02 -8.07
CA VAL A 18 -16.13 -44.81 -8.43
C VAL A 18 -17.48 -45.14 -9.07
N ASP A 19 -17.48 -45.99 -10.10
CA ASP A 19 -18.69 -46.31 -10.86
C ASP A 19 -19.79 -46.95 -10.02
N ARG A 20 -19.39 -47.89 -9.14
CA ARG A 20 -20.34 -48.61 -8.27
C ARG A 20 -20.87 -47.69 -7.18
N ALA A 21 -20.03 -46.81 -6.64
CA ALA A 21 -20.44 -45.86 -5.62
C ALA A 21 -21.42 -44.82 -6.16
N ILE A 22 -21.18 -44.29 -7.37
CA ILE A 22 -22.07 -43.29 -7.99
C ILE A 22 -23.39 -43.92 -8.41
N THR A 23 -23.39 -45.13 -8.98
CA THR A 23 -24.64 -45.83 -9.33
C THR A 23 -25.49 -46.14 -8.10
N ALA A 24 -24.85 -46.52 -6.99
CA ALA A 24 -25.54 -46.75 -5.72
C ALA A 24 -26.08 -45.45 -5.12
N ALA A 25 -25.33 -44.35 -5.23
CA ALA A 25 -25.76 -43.05 -4.75
C ALA A 25 -26.95 -42.54 -5.57
N ASP A 26 -26.86 -42.58 -6.89
CA ASP A 26 -27.94 -42.19 -7.80
C ASP A 26 -29.27 -42.91 -7.47
N ALA A 27 -29.21 -44.24 -7.26
CA ALA A 27 -30.37 -45.04 -6.91
C ALA A 27 -31.03 -44.67 -5.56
N VAL A 28 -30.32 -44.02 -4.63
CA VAL A 28 -30.79 -43.75 -3.25
C VAL A 28 -31.11 -42.28 -3.01
N ILE A 29 -30.30 -41.36 -3.55
CA ILE A 29 -30.46 -39.91 -3.33
C ILE A 29 -31.03 -39.17 -4.55
N GLY A 30 -31.02 -39.78 -5.74
CA GLY A 30 -31.56 -39.22 -6.98
C GLY A 30 -30.71 -38.09 -7.60
N ASP A 31 -30.96 -37.81 -8.88
CA ASP A 31 -30.20 -36.88 -9.72
C ASP A 31 -30.01 -35.48 -9.12
N GLN A 32 -31.05 -34.91 -8.48
CA GLN A 32 -31.02 -33.53 -7.99
C GLN A 32 -30.10 -33.34 -6.78
N ASP A 33 -30.02 -34.31 -5.87
CA ASP A 33 -29.11 -34.24 -4.72
C ASP A 33 -27.68 -34.64 -5.13
N LEU A 34 -27.53 -35.55 -6.10
CA LEU A 34 -26.23 -35.94 -6.67
C LEU A 34 -25.53 -34.76 -7.36
N ALA A 35 -26.29 -33.93 -8.10
CA ALA A 35 -25.79 -32.71 -8.76
C ALA A 35 -25.11 -31.71 -7.82
N ASN A 36 -25.47 -31.72 -6.53
CA ASN A 36 -24.99 -30.77 -5.53
C ASN A 36 -23.77 -31.28 -4.73
N LEU A 37 -23.44 -32.57 -4.82
CA LEU A 37 -22.30 -33.16 -4.10
C LEU A 37 -20.91 -32.75 -4.65
N PRO A 38 -20.68 -32.58 -5.98
CA PRO A 38 -19.41 -32.13 -6.53
C PRO A 38 -18.87 -30.84 -5.92
N ALA A 39 -19.76 -29.90 -5.55
CA ALA A 39 -19.38 -28.64 -4.92
C ALA A 39 -18.81 -28.83 -3.50
N LEU A 40 -19.23 -29.89 -2.81
CA LEU A 40 -18.86 -30.23 -1.43
C LEU A 40 -17.68 -31.20 -1.35
N LEU A 41 -17.33 -31.87 -2.46
CA LEU A 41 -16.15 -32.76 -2.61
C LEU A 41 -14.84 -31.96 -2.73
N GLN A 42 -14.61 -31.01 -1.83
CA GLN A 42 -13.34 -30.28 -1.73
C GLN A 42 -12.46 -30.92 -0.65
N PRO A 43 -11.13 -31.03 -0.84
CA PRO A 43 -10.21 -31.58 0.17
C PRO A 43 -10.34 -30.91 1.55
N VAL A 44 -10.78 -29.65 1.54
CA VAL A 44 -10.99 -28.75 2.67
C VAL A 44 -12.20 -29.14 3.53
N ALA A 45 -13.21 -29.76 2.92
CA ALA A 45 -14.46 -30.18 3.57
C ALA A 45 -14.36 -31.56 4.24
N LEU A 46 -13.34 -32.36 3.91
CA LEU A 46 -13.19 -33.75 4.37
C LEU A 46 -12.67 -33.86 5.81
N ASN A 47 -13.24 -34.82 6.54
CA ASN A 47 -12.78 -35.32 7.83
C ASN A 47 -11.29 -35.78 7.75
N PRO A 48 -10.46 -35.46 8.76
CA PRO A 48 -9.06 -35.90 8.86
C PRO A 48 -8.81 -37.38 8.55
N ALA A 49 -9.69 -38.30 8.99
CA ALA A 49 -9.53 -39.74 8.74
C ALA A 49 -9.64 -40.09 7.25
N LEU A 50 -10.62 -39.50 6.56
CA LEU A 50 -10.86 -39.71 5.13
C LEU A 50 -9.77 -39.06 4.27
N ARG A 51 -9.26 -37.90 4.68
CA ARG A 51 -8.12 -37.24 4.01
C ARG A 51 -6.84 -38.06 4.08
N LEU A 52 -6.62 -38.79 5.19
CA LEU A 52 -5.47 -39.68 5.33
C LEU A 52 -5.59 -40.89 4.38
N ALA A 53 -6.79 -41.48 4.28
CA ALA A 53 -7.06 -42.60 3.39
C ALA A 53 -6.96 -42.25 1.89
N LEU A 54 -7.30 -41.01 1.51
CA LEU A 54 -7.19 -40.52 0.13
C LEU A 54 -5.77 -40.17 -0.30
N LYS A 55 -4.81 -40.12 0.63
CA LYS A 55 -3.43 -39.76 0.32
C LYS A 55 -2.80 -40.73 -0.68
N ASP A 56 -3.20 -42.00 -0.63
CA ASP A 56 -2.74 -43.07 -1.51
C ASP A 56 -3.58 -43.19 -2.80
N HIS A 57 -4.65 -42.40 -2.91
CA HIS A 57 -5.61 -42.39 -4.02
C HIS A 57 -5.85 -40.95 -4.53
N ALA A 58 -4.77 -40.29 -4.94
CA ALA A 58 -4.75 -38.86 -5.28
C ALA A 58 -5.77 -38.46 -6.37
N GLU A 59 -6.09 -39.38 -7.28
CA GLU A 59 -6.99 -39.14 -8.43
C GLU A 59 -8.46 -39.48 -8.13
N LEU A 60 -8.74 -40.20 -7.05
CA LEU A 60 -10.10 -40.70 -6.76
C LEU A 60 -11.10 -39.56 -6.52
N LEU A 61 -10.65 -38.47 -5.89
CA LEU A 61 -11.49 -37.30 -5.65
C LEU A 61 -11.92 -36.64 -6.97
N ASP A 62 -11.00 -36.51 -7.91
CA ASP A 62 -11.26 -35.90 -9.21
C ASP A 62 -12.13 -36.82 -10.08
N GLN A 63 -11.89 -38.14 -10.04
CA GLN A 63 -12.71 -39.13 -10.73
C GLN A 63 -14.16 -39.15 -10.22
N VAL A 64 -14.38 -39.17 -8.90
CA VAL A 64 -15.74 -39.11 -8.34
C VAL A 64 -16.45 -37.80 -8.70
N ARG A 65 -15.70 -36.69 -8.76
CA ARG A 65 -16.24 -35.39 -9.14
C ARG A 65 -16.63 -35.35 -10.61
N GLU A 66 -15.77 -35.82 -11.50
CA GLU A 66 -16.01 -35.87 -12.94
C GLU A 66 -17.22 -36.74 -13.27
N GLU A 67 -17.26 -37.94 -12.71
CA GLU A 67 -18.29 -38.93 -12.98
C GLU A 67 -19.66 -38.55 -12.37
N ALA A 68 -19.67 -37.89 -11.20
CA ALA A 68 -20.90 -37.34 -10.62
C ALA A 68 -21.42 -36.13 -11.42
N THR A 69 -20.52 -35.32 -12.00
CA THR A 69 -20.91 -34.18 -12.86
C THR A 69 -21.42 -34.65 -14.22
N ALA A 70 -20.85 -35.74 -14.76
CA ALA A 70 -21.27 -36.32 -16.03
C ALA A 70 -22.70 -36.87 -16.01
N ARG A 71 -23.16 -37.39 -14.85
CA ARG A 71 -24.50 -37.96 -14.71
C ARG A 71 -25.59 -36.94 -14.38
N ALA A 72 -25.25 -35.83 -13.73
CA ALA A 72 -26.20 -34.78 -13.38
C ALA A 72 -25.68 -33.38 -13.79
N PRO A 73 -25.90 -32.96 -15.07
CA PRO A 73 -25.27 -31.77 -15.64
C PRO A 73 -25.82 -30.42 -15.14
N GLU A 74 -26.96 -30.37 -14.45
CA GLU A 74 -27.55 -29.11 -13.96
C GLU A 74 -27.39 -28.92 -12.44
N PRO A 75 -26.36 -28.18 -11.98
CA PRO A 75 -26.26 -27.79 -10.58
C PRO A 75 -27.24 -26.65 -10.27
N SER A 76 -28.07 -26.84 -9.22
CA SER A 76 -28.86 -25.77 -8.62
C SER A 76 -28.14 -25.20 -7.39
N ALA A 77 -27.83 -23.91 -7.46
CA ALA A 77 -27.44 -23.02 -6.36
C ALA A 77 -25.95 -22.98 -5.94
N ASP A 78 -25.38 -21.79 -6.22
CA ASP A 78 -24.37 -21.01 -5.48
C ASP A 78 -23.06 -21.67 -5.04
N GLU A 79 -21.98 -21.26 -5.72
CA GLU A 79 -20.60 -21.36 -5.26
C GLU A 79 -20.44 -20.67 -3.88
N VAL A 80 -20.71 -21.37 -2.78
CA VAL A 80 -20.25 -20.93 -1.45
C VAL A 80 -18.76 -21.20 -1.37
N ARG A 81 -17.95 -20.25 -1.84
CA ARG A 81 -16.51 -20.22 -1.61
C ARG A 81 -16.26 -20.03 -0.12
N LEU A 82 -15.89 -21.12 0.55
CA LEU A 82 -15.34 -21.08 1.90
C LEU A 82 -13.96 -20.39 1.85
N GLU A 83 -13.93 -19.06 1.90
CA GLU A 83 -12.69 -18.29 2.07
C GLU A 83 -12.18 -18.46 3.51
N ARG A 84 -11.17 -19.33 3.68
CA ARG A 84 -10.42 -19.37 4.95
C ARG A 84 -9.68 -18.04 5.12
N LEU A 85 -9.87 -17.40 6.27
CA LEU A 85 -9.08 -16.24 6.70
C LEU A 85 -7.59 -16.64 6.69
N LYS A 86 -6.84 -16.12 5.73
CA LYS A 86 -5.38 -16.34 5.67
C LYS A 86 -4.76 -15.80 6.97
N PRO A 87 -3.72 -16.44 7.55
CA PRO A 87 -3.03 -15.90 8.73
C PRO A 87 -2.59 -14.44 8.56
N ARG A 88 -2.29 -14.03 7.33
CA ARG A 88 -2.01 -12.64 6.95
C ARG A 88 -3.21 -11.70 7.15
N ALA A 89 -4.43 -12.16 6.86
CA ALA A 89 -5.65 -11.40 7.13
C ALA A 89 -5.88 -11.25 8.64
N LEU A 90 -5.59 -12.29 9.43
CA LEU A 90 -5.66 -12.23 10.90
C LEU A 90 -4.63 -11.24 11.48
N VAL A 91 -3.38 -11.29 11.03
CA VAL A 91 -2.34 -10.33 11.45
C VAL A 91 -2.71 -8.90 11.05
N THR A 92 -3.23 -8.71 9.83
CA THR A 92 -3.66 -7.38 9.35
C THR A 92 -4.85 -6.88 10.17
N LEU A 93 -5.81 -7.74 10.49
CA LEU A 93 -6.96 -7.41 11.33
C LEU A 93 -6.53 -7.05 12.75
N ILE A 94 -5.66 -7.84 13.37
CA ILE A 94 -5.13 -7.55 14.72
C ILE A 94 -4.35 -6.24 14.71
N ALA A 95 -3.47 -6.03 13.73
CA ALA A 95 -2.70 -4.79 13.60
C ALA A 95 -3.62 -3.58 13.38
N ALA A 96 -4.65 -3.70 12.55
CA ALA A 96 -5.65 -2.66 12.32
C ALA A 96 -6.46 -2.37 13.58
N THR A 97 -6.95 -3.39 14.28
CA THR A 97 -7.69 -3.24 15.55
C THR A 97 -6.82 -2.59 16.62
N LEU A 98 -5.56 -3.00 16.75
CA LEU A 98 -4.62 -2.39 17.69
C LEU A 98 -4.34 -0.94 17.33
N ALA A 99 -4.13 -0.63 16.04
CA ALA A 99 -3.95 0.75 15.58
C ALA A 99 -5.17 1.61 15.88
N VAL A 100 -6.39 1.12 15.64
CA VAL A 100 -7.64 1.80 15.97
C VAL A 100 -7.79 1.99 17.47
N TYR A 101 -7.47 0.99 18.29
CA TYR A 101 -7.53 1.11 19.75
C TYR A 101 -6.56 2.15 20.29
N VAL A 102 -5.31 2.15 19.81
CA VAL A 102 -4.30 3.14 20.18
C VAL A 102 -4.70 4.55 19.72
N LEU A 103 -5.18 4.68 18.48
CA LEU A 103 -5.71 5.94 17.96
C LEU A 103 -6.91 6.44 18.76
N ALA A 104 -7.86 5.55 19.09
CA ALA A 104 -9.02 5.90 19.88
C ALA A 104 -8.61 6.38 21.27
N GLY A 105 -7.63 5.74 21.91
CA GLY A 105 -7.07 6.20 23.19
C GLY A 105 -6.31 7.53 23.09
N GLN A 106 -5.66 7.81 21.95
CA GLN A 106 -5.03 9.11 21.71
C GLN A 106 -6.05 10.22 21.47
N LEU A 107 -7.13 9.93 20.75
CA LEU A 107 -8.17 10.91 20.38
C LEU A 107 -9.21 11.11 21.48
N SER A 108 -9.45 10.14 22.37
CA SER A 108 -10.44 10.24 23.46
C SER A 108 -10.10 11.33 24.48
N ASN A 109 -8.83 11.70 24.57
CA ASN A 109 -8.35 12.75 25.48
C ASN A 109 -8.15 14.11 24.78
N VAL A 110 -8.46 14.22 23.48
CA VAL A 110 -8.30 15.46 22.71
C VAL A 110 -9.60 16.23 22.68
N ASP A 111 -9.59 17.42 23.29
CA ASP A 111 -10.67 18.37 23.10
C ASP A 111 -10.53 19.08 21.73
N PHE A 112 -11.20 18.53 20.72
CA PHE A 112 -11.23 19.09 19.37
C PHE A 112 -11.75 20.54 19.33
N ALA A 113 -12.62 20.95 20.26
CA ALA A 113 -13.11 22.32 20.30
C ALA A 113 -11.97 23.29 20.66
N THR A 114 -11.12 22.90 21.61
CA THR A 114 -9.94 23.68 21.99
C THR A 114 -8.89 23.68 20.87
N VAL A 115 -8.68 22.56 20.18
CA VAL A 115 -7.78 22.47 19.01
C VAL A 115 -8.21 23.40 17.88
N ILE A 116 -9.50 23.43 17.56
CA ILE A 116 -10.00 24.31 16.49
C ILE A 116 -9.96 25.79 16.91
N ARG A 117 -10.17 26.09 18.19
CA ARG A 117 -10.11 27.48 18.69
C ARG A 117 -8.70 28.03 18.80
N SER A 118 -7.71 27.18 19.06
CA SER A 118 -6.31 27.59 19.20
C SER A 118 -5.58 27.75 17.87
N ILE A 119 -6.21 27.37 16.75
CA ILE A 119 -5.58 27.45 15.44
C ILE A 119 -5.44 28.90 14.97
N ASN A 120 -4.21 29.27 14.61
CA ASN A 120 -3.97 30.49 13.86
C ASN A 120 -4.23 30.22 12.36
N TRP A 121 -5.37 30.72 11.87
CA TRP A 121 -5.83 30.52 10.50
C TRP A 121 -4.89 31.06 9.42
N TYR A 122 -4.07 32.07 9.72
CA TYR A 122 -3.07 32.57 8.79
C TYR A 122 -2.02 31.48 8.47
N TRP A 123 -1.46 30.86 9.51
CA TRP A 123 -0.50 29.78 9.36
C TRP A 123 -1.13 28.50 8.80
N ALA A 124 -2.38 28.21 9.17
CA ALA A 124 -3.14 27.11 8.57
C ALA A 124 -3.36 27.31 7.05
N GLY A 125 -3.64 28.55 6.62
CA GLY A 125 -3.73 28.91 5.21
C GLY A 125 -2.40 28.74 4.48
N LEU A 126 -1.28 29.15 5.09
CA LEU A 126 0.05 28.89 4.55
C LEU A 126 0.37 27.38 4.49
N ALA A 127 -0.07 26.60 5.47
CA ALA A 127 0.05 25.13 5.45
C ALA A 127 -0.67 24.54 4.24
N PHE A 128 -1.90 25.01 3.98
CA PHE A 128 -2.66 24.59 2.82
C PHE A 128 -1.97 24.99 1.50
N LEU A 129 -1.47 26.21 1.36
CA LEU A 129 -0.75 26.62 0.15
C LEU A 129 0.54 25.83 -0.06
N ALA A 130 1.30 25.57 1.00
CA ALA A 130 2.49 24.73 0.94
C ALA A 130 2.15 23.28 0.56
N SER A 131 1.01 22.75 1.05
CA SER A 131 0.58 21.39 0.71
C SER A 131 0.20 21.28 -0.77
N LEU A 132 -0.38 22.31 -1.39
CA LEU A 132 -0.69 22.30 -2.83
C LEU A 132 0.57 22.15 -3.70
N MET A 133 1.71 22.71 -3.26
CA MET A 133 2.98 22.58 -3.98
C MET A 133 3.49 21.13 -4.02
N THR A 134 3.06 20.27 -3.09
CA THR A 134 3.44 18.86 -3.07
C THR A 134 2.92 18.10 -4.29
N TYR A 135 1.73 18.44 -4.80
CA TYR A 135 1.16 17.81 -5.99
C TYR A 135 1.89 18.22 -7.27
N VAL A 136 2.29 19.49 -7.34
CA VAL A 136 3.10 20.00 -8.45
C VAL A 136 4.47 19.33 -8.43
N GLY A 137 5.12 19.26 -7.27
CA GLY A 137 6.38 18.55 -7.09
C GLY A 137 6.30 17.07 -7.46
N ALA A 138 5.26 16.37 -7.01
CA ALA A 138 5.04 14.96 -7.35
C ALA A 138 4.84 14.74 -8.85
N ALA A 139 4.06 15.60 -9.53
CA ALA A 139 3.89 15.54 -10.98
C ALA A 139 5.20 15.83 -11.74
N LEU A 140 6.00 16.79 -11.26
CA LEU A 140 7.32 17.09 -11.82
C LEU A 140 8.35 15.98 -11.56
N THR A 141 8.19 15.22 -10.48
CA THR A 141 9.10 14.13 -10.12
C THR A 141 8.96 12.96 -11.07
N ILE A 142 7.74 12.60 -11.46
CA ILE A 142 7.52 11.48 -12.38
C ILE A 142 7.78 11.86 -13.85
N ARG A 143 7.57 13.13 -14.22
CA ARG A 143 7.60 13.63 -15.60
C ARG A 143 8.87 13.27 -16.42
N PRO A 144 10.11 13.38 -15.89
CA PRO A 144 11.32 13.08 -16.65
C PRO A 144 11.44 11.60 -17.04
N PHE A 145 10.78 10.72 -16.29
CA PHE A 145 10.85 9.27 -16.45
C PHE A 145 9.76 8.71 -17.38
N LEU A 146 8.87 9.56 -17.89
CA LEU A 146 7.76 9.13 -18.73
C LEU A 146 8.24 8.64 -20.09
N PRO A 147 7.73 7.49 -20.58
CA PRO A 147 8.10 6.94 -21.89
C PRO A 147 7.36 7.65 -23.04
N VAL A 148 6.25 8.31 -22.73
CA VAL A 148 5.40 9.06 -23.66
C VAL A 148 5.08 10.43 -23.07
N ARG A 149 4.72 11.40 -23.91
CA ARG A 149 4.32 12.73 -23.44
C ARG A 149 2.92 12.65 -22.82
N VAL A 150 2.85 12.83 -21.50
CA VAL A 150 1.57 12.99 -20.79
C VAL A 150 1.33 14.47 -20.53
N PRO A 151 0.14 15.02 -20.86
CA PRO A 151 -0.22 16.40 -20.54
C PRO A 151 -0.07 16.69 -19.05
N ALA A 152 0.48 17.87 -18.71
CA ALA A 152 0.74 18.26 -17.32
C ALA A 152 -0.52 18.23 -16.44
N LEU A 153 -1.67 18.63 -17.00
CA LEU A 153 -2.95 18.59 -16.29
C LEU A 153 -3.36 17.16 -15.90
N ARG A 154 -3.13 16.17 -16.78
CA ARG A 154 -3.44 14.77 -16.49
C ARG A 154 -2.49 14.20 -15.42
N LEU A 155 -1.22 14.59 -15.45
CA LEU A 155 -0.26 14.19 -14.40
C LEU A 155 -0.60 14.79 -13.04
N LEU A 156 -0.98 16.07 -13.01
CA LEU A 156 -1.40 16.75 -11.79
C LEU A 156 -2.69 16.14 -11.23
N ALA A 157 -3.70 15.93 -12.08
CA ALA A 157 -4.93 15.24 -11.73
C ALA A 157 -4.65 13.82 -11.21
N ALA A 158 -3.64 13.12 -11.75
CA ALA A 158 -3.22 11.81 -11.25
C ALA A 158 -2.71 11.88 -9.80
N GLN A 159 -1.99 12.95 -9.42
CA GLN A 159 -1.50 13.11 -8.05
C GLN A 159 -2.64 13.37 -7.06
N PHE A 160 -3.65 14.15 -7.46
CA PHE A 160 -4.87 14.32 -6.68
C PHE A 160 -5.69 13.02 -6.62
N ALA A 161 -5.90 12.34 -7.75
CA ALA A 161 -6.61 11.06 -7.78
C ALA A 161 -5.93 10.00 -6.90
N ALA A 162 -4.59 10.01 -6.86
CA ALA A 162 -3.81 9.13 -6.00
C ALA A 162 -4.09 9.31 -4.50
N THR A 163 -4.42 10.52 -4.02
CA THR A 163 -4.79 10.72 -2.59
C THR A 163 -6.10 10.02 -2.28
N PHE A 164 -7.09 10.15 -3.16
CA PHE A 164 -8.38 9.46 -3.03
C PHE A 164 -8.24 7.94 -3.07
N VAL A 165 -7.47 7.40 -4.02
CA VAL A 165 -7.23 5.95 -4.11
C VAL A 165 -6.47 5.43 -2.87
N SER A 166 -5.59 6.26 -2.29
CA SER A 166 -4.86 5.90 -1.07
C SER A 166 -5.74 5.81 0.17
N LEU A 167 -6.99 6.27 0.14
CA LEU A 167 -7.94 6.08 1.24
C LEU A 167 -8.41 4.63 1.36
N VAL A 168 -8.50 3.92 0.23
CA VAL A 168 -9.04 2.56 0.14
C VAL A 168 -7.97 1.49 -0.13
N ALA A 169 -6.81 1.90 -0.64
CA ALA A 169 -5.68 1.03 -0.91
C ALA A 169 -4.47 1.40 -0.04
N PRO A 170 -3.55 0.46 0.24
CA PRO A 170 -2.25 0.78 0.82
C PRO A 170 -1.57 1.89 0.01
N ALA A 171 -1.00 2.88 0.70
CA ALA A 171 -0.53 4.13 0.09
C ALA A 171 0.46 3.91 -1.07
N ALA A 172 1.36 2.93 -0.93
CA ALA A 172 2.34 2.56 -1.96
C ALA A 172 1.70 1.98 -3.23
N VAL A 173 0.58 1.26 -3.11
CA VAL A 173 -0.07 0.58 -4.23
C VAL A 173 -1.06 1.51 -4.94
N GLY A 174 -1.84 2.28 -4.18
CA GLY A 174 -2.87 3.16 -4.73
C GLY A 174 -2.31 4.28 -5.62
N SER A 175 -1.29 4.97 -5.14
CA SER A 175 -0.62 6.05 -5.88
C SER A 175 0.13 5.54 -7.11
N ALA A 176 0.90 4.46 -6.96
CA ALA A 176 1.63 3.82 -8.06
C ALA A 176 0.68 3.29 -9.14
N GLY A 177 -0.40 2.62 -8.75
CA GLY A 177 -1.39 2.07 -9.68
C GLY A 177 -2.07 3.17 -10.52
N THR A 178 -2.45 4.28 -9.90
CA THR A 178 -3.04 5.44 -10.59
C THR A 178 -2.08 6.01 -11.63
N ASN A 179 -0.82 6.24 -11.24
CA ASN A 179 0.22 6.74 -12.15
C ASN A 179 0.48 5.78 -13.32
N VAL A 180 0.58 4.47 -13.05
CA VAL A 180 0.74 3.45 -14.10
C VAL A 180 -0.40 3.51 -15.11
N ARG A 181 -1.64 3.61 -14.64
CA ARG A 181 -2.82 3.66 -15.53
C ARG A 181 -2.86 4.91 -16.39
N VAL A 182 -2.55 6.08 -15.83
CA VAL A 182 -2.47 7.34 -16.59
C VAL A 182 -1.43 7.24 -17.70
N ILE A 183 -0.28 6.62 -17.43
CA ILE A 183 0.79 6.45 -18.40
C ILE A 183 0.40 5.43 -19.48
N GLN A 184 -0.27 4.33 -19.12
CA GLN A 184 -0.80 3.34 -20.07
C GLN A 184 -1.85 3.95 -20.99
N LYS A 185 -2.81 4.70 -20.44
CA LYS A 185 -3.84 5.39 -21.22
C LYS A 185 -3.31 6.52 -22.09
N ALA A 186 -2.13 7.05 -21.78
CA ALA A 186 -1.40 7.95 -22.66
C ALA A 186 -0.66 7.24 -23.83
N GLY A 187 -0.77 5.92 -23.94
CA GLY A 187 -0.21 5.13 -25.04
C GLY A 187 1.09 4.38 -24.72
N ALA A 188 1.53 4.35 -23.44
CA ALA A 188 2.72 3.61 -23.06
C ALA A 188 2.45 2.09 -22.94
N PRO A 189 3.38 1.23 -23.39
CA PRO A 189 3.32 -0.20 -23.09
C PRO A 189 3.30 -0.46 -21.58
N SER A 190 2.56 -1.47 -21.14
CA SER A 190 2.32 -1.76 -19.72
C SER A 190 3.62 -1.96 -18.92
N GLY A 191 4.60 -2.67 -19.48
CA GLY A 191 5.93 -2.86 -18.88
C GLY A 191 6.70 -1.55 -18.68
N LEU A 192 6.67 -0.66 -19.67
CA LEU A 192 7.31 0.67 -19.62
C LEU A 192 6.64 1.58 -18.59
N ALA A 193 5.30 1.58 -18.52
CA ALA A 193 4.58 2.38 -17.54
C ALA A 193 4.94 1.98 -16.10
N VAL A 194 4.95 0.67 -15.80
CA VAL A 194 5.32 0.14 -14.48
C VAL A 194 6.78 0.45 -14.17
N ALA A 195 7.69 0.28 -15.13
CA ALA A 195 9.10 0.52 -14.91
C ALA A 195 9.43 2.01 -14.72
N SER A 196 8.76 2.93 -15.43
CA SER A 196 8.89 4.37 -15.24
C SER A 196 8.43 4.83 -13.86
N VAL A 197 7.28 4.33 -13.40
CA VAL A 197 6.79 4.60 -12.03
C VAL A 197 7.78 4.04 -11.02
N GLY A 198 8.24 2.79 -11.20
CA GLY A 198 9.24 2.17 -10.33
C GLY A 198 10.55 2.95 -10.26
N LEU A 199 11.07 3.42 -11.40
CA LEU A 199 12.27 4.25 -11.47
C LEU A 199 12.07 5.57 -10.72
N SER A 200 10.92 6.24 -10.92
CA SER A 200 10.62 7.48 -10.19
C SER A 200 10.54 7.25 -8.68
N SER A 201 9.95 6.13 -8.23
CA SER A 201 9.88 5.77 -6.81
C SER A 201 11.27 5.47 -6.22
N LEU A 202 12.17 4.84 -6.99
CA LEU A 202 13.55 4.64 -6.57
C LEU A 202 14.30 5.97 -6.43
N VAL A 203 14.10 6.91 -7.36
CA VAL A 203 14.67 8.26 -7.27
C VAL A 203 14.13 8.99 -6.04
N VAL A 204 12.82 8.95 -5.78
CA VAL A 204 12.22 9.53 -4.56
C VAL A 204 12.82 8.91 -3.31
N PHE A 205 12.88 7.58 -3.24
CA PHE A 205 13.41 6.86 -2.08
C PHE A 205 14.90 7.19 -1.83
N ALA A 206 15.73 7.14 -2.87
CA ALA A 206 17.14 7.49 -2.78
C ALA A 206 17.34 8.96 -2.38
N THR A 207 16.57 9.87 -2.97
CA THR A 207 16.61 11.30 -2.62
C THR A 207 16.23 11.51 -1.15
N THR A 208 15.19 10.84 -0.65
CA THR A 208 14.77 10.90 0.75
C THR A 208 15.86 10.41 1.70
N LEU A 209 16.51 9.27 1.40
CA LEU A 209 17.62 8.76 2.21
C LEU A 209 18.83 9.69 2.19
N LEU A 210 19.21 10.20 1.02
CA LEU A 210 20.34 11.14 0.88
C LEU A 210 20.05 12.47 1.56
N ALA A 211 18.82 12.99 1.46
CA ALA A 211 18.41 14.19 2.16
C ALA A 211 18.44 13.99 3.68
N LEU A 212 17.94 12.85 4.16
CA LEU A 212 17.99 12.50 5.58
C LEU A 212 19.43 12.44 6.09
N PHE A 213 20.32 11.75 5.36
CA PHE A 213 21.74 11.65 5.70
C PHE A 213 22.46 13.01 5.62
N GLY A 214 22.18 13.79 4.58
CA GLY A 214 22.74 15.13 4.39
C GLY A 214 22.40 16.05 5.56
N VAL A 215 21.13 16.11 5.95
CA VAL A 215 20.73 16.93 7.10
C VAL A 215 21.44 16.48 8.39
N THR A 216 21.69 15.18 8.57
CA THR A 216 22.40 14.69 9.76
C THR A 216 23.88 15.09 9.81
N ILE A 217 24.62 14.94 8.70
CA ILE A 217 26.05 15.30 8.65
C ILE A 217 26.22 16.81 8.77
N PHE A 218 25.50 17.57 7.94
CA PHE A 218 25.67 19.01 7.89
C PHE A 218 25.13 19.72 9.15
N SER A 219 24.24 19.08 9.92
CA SER A 219 23.82 19.60 11.23
C SER A 219 24.89 19.54 12.32
N HIS A 220 25.95 18.73 12.16
CA HIS A 220 27.04 18.63 13.15
C HIS A 220 28.18 19.62 12.89
N GLU A 221 28.40 20.03 11.63
CA GLU A 221 29.55 20.87 11.24
C GLU A 221 29.17 22.31 10.88
N ALA A 222 27.94 22.56 10.44
CA ALA A 222 27.50 23.89 10.04
C ALA A 222 26.61 24.53 11.11
N THR A 223 27.05 25.69 11.61
CA THR A 223 26.31 26.76 12.27
C THR A 223 26.03 26.68 13.78
N GLN A 224 26.30 27.81 14.45
CA GLN A 224 25.69 28.27 15.72
C GLN A 224 24.14 28.42 15.64
N LEU A 225 23.51 27.84 14.62
CA LEU A 225 22.07 27.62 14.56
C LEU A 225 21.86 26.36 15.37
N ASP A 226 21.06 26.45 16.41
CA ASP A 226 20.72 25.38 17.37
C ASP A 226 19.91 24.26 16.69
N LEU A 227 20.53 23.63 15.69
CA LEU A 227 20.04 22.52 14.92
C LEU A 227 20.27 21.30 15.81
N LYS A 228 19.30 20.99 16.67
CA LYS A 228 19.24 19.68 17.31
C LYS A 228 19.28 18.63 16.20
N ALA A 229 20.46 18.05 16.00
CA ALA A 229 20.67 16.99 15.03
C ALA A 229 19.61 15.91 15.25
N PRO A 230 19.17 15.22 14.17
CA PRO A 230 18.24 14.10 14.30
C PRO A 230 18.75 13.15 15.37
N SER A 231 17.91 12.81 16.34
CA SER A 231 18.31 11.87 17.37
C SER A 231 18.79 10.58 16.70
N THR A 232 19.88 9.99 17.22
CA THR A 232 20.51 8.77 16.68
C THR A 232 19.47 7.66 16.43
N GLY A 233 18.35 7.65 17.16
CA GLY A 233 17.22 6.75 16.96
C GLY A 233 16.56 6.84 15.58
N VAL A 234 16.34 8.03 15.02
CA VAL A 234 15.70 8.18 13.69
C VAL A 234 16.62 7.63 12.59
N LEU A 235 17.92 7.87 12.72
CA LEU A 235 18.96 7.30 11.85
C LEU A 235 19.01 5.78 11.94
N LEU A 236 19.01 5.23 13.15
CA LEU A 236 19.03 3.78 13.37
C LEU A 236 17.78 3.10 12.79
N VAL A 237 16.61 3.74 12.86
CA VAL A 237 15.39 3.21 12.24
C VAL A 237 15.49 3.24 10.72
N ALA A 238 15.95 4.34 10.12
CA ALA A 238 16.11 4.43 8.67
C ALA A 238 17.14 3.44 8.14
N VAL A 239 18.31 3.34 8.79
CA VAL A 239 19.35 2.36 8.46
C VAL A 239 18.84 0.94 8.67
N GLY A 240 18.15 0.68 9.79
CA GLY A 240 17.53 -0.61 10.08
C GLY A 240 16.53 -1.04 9.02
N ALA A 241 15.67 -0.13 8.55
CA ALA A 241 14.71 -0.42 7.47
C ALA A 241 15.42 -0.79 6.15
N VAL A 242 16.48 -0.06 5.78
CA VAL A 242 17.31 -0.38 4.60
C VAL A 242 18.00 -1.73 4.74
N LEU A 243 18.55 -2.03 5.93
CA LEU A 243 19.20 -3.31 6.21
C LEU A 243 18.22 -4.47 6.18
N ILE A 244 17.01 -4.31 6.74
CA ILE A 244 15.95 -5.33 6.68
C ILE A 244 15.52 -5.58 5.23
N ALA A 245 15.35 -4.53 4.43
CA ALA A 245 15.02 -4.67 3.01
C ALA A 245 16.12 -5.41 2.24
N ALA A 246 17.39 -5.07 2.49
CA ALA A 246 18.54 -5.75 1.91
C ALA A 246 18.61 -7.24 2.34
N PHE A 247 18.38 -7.51 3.63
CA PHE A 247 18.35 -8.87 4.17
C PHE A 247 17.20 -9.71 3.60
N ALA A 248 16.01 -9.12 3.47
CA ALA A 248 14.88 -9.78 2.84
C ALA A 248 15.16 -10.18 1.38
N PHE A 249 15.98 -9.39 0.66
CA PHE A 249 16.40 -9.68 -0.70
C PHE A 249 17.47 -10.80 -0.79
N LEU A 250 18.28 -10.98 0.27
CA LEU A 250 19.23 -12.10 0.39
C LEU A 250 18.52 -13.46 0.50
N LEU A 251 17.25 -13.48 0.95
CA LEU A 251 16.47 -14.71 1.04
C LEU A 251 16.18 -15.31 -0.35
N PRO A 252 16.52 -16.57 -0.61
CA PRO A 252 16.41 -17.18 -1.94
C PRO A 252 14.96 -17.28 -2.43
N ALA A 253 13.98 -17.39 -1.53
CA ALA A 253 12.57 -17.41 -1.87
C ALA A 253 12.09 -16.04 -2.40
N THR A 254 12.44 -14.96 -1.70
CA THR A 254 12.14 -13.58 -2.09
C THR A 254 12.80 -13.24 -3.42
N ARG A 255 14.09 -13.55 -3.57
CA ARG A 255 14.84 -13.32 -4.80
C ARG A 255 14.23 -14.07 -5.99
N ARG A 256 13.89 -15.36 -5.84
CA ARG A 256 13.24 -16.14 -6.91
C ARG A 256 11.88 -15.56 -7.29
N LEU A 257 11.08 -15.15 -6.31
CA LEU A 257 9.76 -14.56 -6.55
C LEU A 257 9.87 -13.22 -7.32
N ILE A 258 10.76 -12.34 -6.86
CA ILE A 258 11.02 -11.04 -7.49
C ILE A 258 11.53 -11.26 -8.92
N LEU A 259 12.56 -12.09 -9.11
CA LEU A 259 13.13 -12.35 -10.43
C LEU A 259 12.10 -12.97 -11.38
N LYS A 260 11.29 -13.94 -10.94
CA LYS A 260 10.24 -14.56 -11.78
C LYS A 260 9.23 -13.52 -12.29
N ARG A 261 8.92 -12.50 -11.47
CA ARG A 261 7.91 -11.48 -11.80
C ARG A 261 8.50 -10.29 -12.53
N MET A 262 9.75 -9.92 -12.25
CA MET A 262 10.45 -8.80 -12.89
C MET A 262 11.10 -9.18 -14.22
N ARG A 263 11.55 -10.42 -14.41
CA ARG A 263 12.20 -10.89 -15.65
C ARG A 263 11.43 -10.54 -16.93
N PRO A 264 10.12 -10.83 -17.08
CA PRO A 264 9.39 -10.50 -18.31
C PRO A 264 9.25 -8.99 -18.55
N ILE A 265 9.21 -8.19 -17.48
CA ILE A 265 9.23 -6.73 -17.58
C ILE A 265 10.63 -6.29 -18.04
N TRP A 266 11.68 -6.86 -17.46
CA TRP A 266 13.07 -6.47 -17.73
C TRP A 266 13.55 -6.84 -19.14
N GLU A 267 13.16 -8.01 -19.65
CA GLU A 267 13.56 -8.47 -20.99
C GLU A 267 13.00 -7.57 -22.12
N SER A 268 11.81 -6.99 -21.92
CA SER A 268 11.16 -6.13 -22.92
C SER A 268 11.48 -4.64 -22.75
N THR A 269 11.79 -4.21 -21.53
CA THR A 269 11.76 -2.80 -21.13
C THR A 269 13.05 -2.32 -20.47
N GLY A 270 13.89 -3.24 -19.97
CA GLY A 270 15.11 -2.95 -19.20
C GLY A 270 16.08 -1.98 -19.89
N PRO A 271 16.48 -2.19 -21.16
CA PRO A 271 17.40 -1.30 -21.84
C PRO A 271 16.89 0.15 -21.91
N ARG A 272 15.62 0.36 -22.24
CA ARG A 272 15.00 1.70 -22.34
C ARG A 272 14.93 2.42 -21.00
N VAL A 273 14.66 1.67 -19.92
CA VAL A 273 14.65 2.24 -18.56
C VAL A 273 16.06 2.59 -18.11
N LEU A 274 17.04 1.76 -18.46
CA LEU A 274 18.44 2.01 -18.17
C LEU A 274 18.96 3.24 -18.92
N ASP A 275 18.53 3.47 -20.16
CA ASP A 275 18.86 4.67 -20.93
C ASP A 275 18.30 5.93 -20.26
N VAL A 276 17.04 5.87 -19.79
CA VAL A 276 16.41 6.98 -19.03
C VAL A 276 17.11 7.19 -17.68
N ALA A 277 17.51 6.12 -17.00
CA ALA A 277 18.26 6.20 -15.74
C ALA A 277 19.70 6.68 -15.94
N ARG A 278 20.28 6.53 -17.13
CA ARG A 278 21.62 7.02 -17.49
C ARG A 278 21.62 8.47 -17.98
N ASP A 279 20.46 9.03 -18.32
CA ASP A 279 20.34 10.44 -18.71
C ASP A 279 20.47 11.34 -17.46
N PRO A 280 21.61 12.03 -17.28
CA PRO A 280 21.86 12.81 -16.08
C PRO A 280 20.89 13.99 -15.96
N LYS A 281 20.42 14.53 -17.08
CA LYS A 281 19.48 15.65 -17.07
C LYS A 281 18.13 15.22 -16.50
N ARG A 282 17.66 14.03 -16.86
CA ARG A 282 16.39 13.48 -16.34
C ARG A 282 16.51 13.13 -14.87
N LEU A 283 17.63 12.54 -14.45
CA LEU A 283 17.90 12.27 -13.04
C LEU A 283 17.92 13.55 -12.21
N VAL A 284 18.67 14.58 -12.64
CA VAL A 284 18.73 15.87 -11.95
C VAL A 284 17.34 16.48 -11.84
N GLN A 285 16.55 16.50 -12.93
CA GLN A 285 15.18 16.98 -12.88
C GLN A 285 14.31 16.22 -11.87
N GLY A 286 14.39 14.88 -11.85
CA GLY A 286 13.65 14.05 -10.91
C GLY A 286 14.07 14.27 -9.46
N VAL A 287 15.38 14.35 -9.19
CA VAL A 287 15.94 14.61 -7.86
C VAL A 287 15.57 16.00 -7.37
N THR A 288 15.70 17.04 -8.21
CA THR A 288 15.32 18.41 -7.85
C THR A 288 13.82 18.52 -7.55
N ALA A 289 12.97 17.90 -8.37
CA ALA A 289 11.53 17.88 -8.13
C ALA A 289 11.16 17.08 -6.86
N SER A 290 11.86 15.98 -6.59
CA SER A 290 11.70 15.20 -5.37
C SER A 290 12.09 16.00 -4.12
N LEU A 291 13.24 16.69 -4.15
CA LEU A 291 13.66 17.59 -3.07
C LEU A 291 12.67 18.74 -2.85
N LEU A 292 12.16 19.34 -3.92
CA LEU A 292 11.13 20.38 -3.84
C LEU A 292 9.86 19.83 -3.18
N THR A 293 9.44 18.62 -3.53
CA THR A 293 8.29 17.94 -2.93
C THR A 293 8.50 17.71 -1.44
N SER A 294 9.66 17.17 -1.06
CA SER A 294 10.02 16.94 0.34
C SER A 294 10.09 18.23 1.14
N LEU A 295 10.65 19.30 0.54
CA LEU A 295 10.69 20.62 1.17
C LEU A 295 9.27 21.20 1.33
N ALA A 296 8.39 21.06 0.34
CA ALA A 296 7.00 21.52 0.45
C ALA A 296 6.27 20.81 1.60
N TYR A 297 6.44 19.50 1.75
CA TYR A 297 5.91 18.77 2.90
C TYR A 297 6.54 19.22 4.23
N ALA A 298 7.86 19.39 4.29
CA ALA A 298 8.54 19.87 5.50
C ALA A 298 8.09 21.28 5.89
N VAL A 299 7.94 22.19 4.93
CA VAL A 299 7.39 23.54 5.14
C VAL A 299 5.96 23.45 5.65
N THR A 300 5.13 22.58 5.05
CA THR A 300 3.75 22.34 5.50
C THR A 300 3.72 21.92 6.98
N LEU A 301 4.62 21.03 7.40
CA LEU A 301 4.74 20.62 8.80
C LEU A 301 5.23 21.77 9.69
N PHE A 302 6.26 22.50 9.26
CA PHE A 302 6.81 23.66 9.98
C PHE A 302 5.73 24.73 10.25
N VAL A 303 4.95 25.11 9.24
CA VAL A 303 3.87 26.09 9.43
C VAL A 303 2.67 25.51 10.18
N SER A 304 2.46 24.18 10.13
CA SER A 304 1.43 23.52 10.96
C SER A 304 1.76 23.62 12.45
N VAL A 305 3.04 23.53 12.82
CA VAL A 305 3.50 23.74 14.21
C VAL A 305 3.34 25.21 14.63
N ARG A 306 3.72 26.14 13.74
CA ARG A 306 3.51 27.59 13.93
C ARG A 306 2.04 27.96 14.13
N ALA A 307 1.11 27.22 13.50
CA ALA A 307 -0.32 27.47 13.64
C ALA A 307 -0.83 27.27 15.07
N TYR A 308 -0.12 26.52 15.90
CA TYR A 308 -0.43 26.29 17.32
C TYR A 308 0.51 27.02 18.27
N GLY A 309 1.31 27.97 17.76
CA GLY A 309 2.09 28.90 18.57
C GLY A 309 3.46 28.41 19.01
N ASP A 310 3.92 27.23 18.55
CA ASP A 310 5.27 26.74 18.82
C ASP A 310 6.21 27.00 17.64
N GLU A 311 7.50 27.07 17.92
CA GLU A 311 8.54 27.33 16.93
C GLU A 311 9.56 26.20 16.91
N ILE A 312 9.72 25.59 15.73
CA ILE A 312 10.77 24.60 15.47
C ILE A 312 11.69 25.09 14.36
N PRO A 313 12.97 24.71 14.34
CA PRO A 313 13.81 24.96 13.17
C PRO A 313 13.26 24.20 11.96
N LEU A 314 13.35 24.80 10.77
CA LEU A 314 12.89 24.17 9.52
C LEU A 314 13.58 22.81 9.28
N ALA A 315 14.85 22.69 9.64
CA ALA A 315 15.59 21.42 9.56
C ALA A 315 14.95 20.33 10.45
N GLY A 316 14.45 20.69 11.64
CA GLY A 316 13.70 19.77 12.50
C GLY A 316 12.44 19.27 11.81
N ALA A 317 11.69 20.15 11.15
CA ALA A 317 10.51 19.76 10.37
C ALA A 317 10.87 18.84 9.19
N VAL A 318 11.99 19.09 8.49
CA VAL A 318 12.49 18.22 7.42
C VAL A 318 12.76 16.81 7.95
N VAL A 319 13.47 16.70 9.06
CA VAL A 319 13.85 15.41 9.66
C VAL A 319 12.63 14.63 10.10
N VAL A 320 11.71 15.29 10.81
CA VAL A 320 10.47 14.67 11.28
C VAL A 320 9.63 14.21 10.10
N TYR A 321 9.49 15.02 9.04
CA TYR A 321 8.77 14.64 7.84
C TYR A 321 9.42 13.44 7.13
N LEU A 322 10.73 13.48 6.87
CA LEU A 322 11.42 12.39 6.17
C LEU A 322 11.33 11.08 6.97
N GLY A 323 11.50 11.14 8.30
CA GLY A 323 11.34 9.99 9.19
C GLY A 323 9.91 9.43 9.20
N ALA A 324 8.90 10.31 9.34
CA ALA A 324 7.49 9.90 9.31
C ALA A 324 7.07 9.34 7.94
N GLY A 325 7.64 9.87 6.85
CA GLY A 325 7.43 9.36 5.50
C GLY A 325 7.94 7.93 5.31
N LEU A 326 9.10 7.60 5.88
CA LEU A 326 9.62 6.22 5.88
C LEU A 326 8.68 5.27 6.63
N VAL A 327 8.21 5.65 7.81
CA VAL A 327 7.24 4.85 8.60
C VAL A 327 5.93 4.68 7.81
N GLY A 328 5.41 5.74 7.20
CA GLY A 328 4.20 5.70 6.39
C GLY A 328 4.32 4.82 5.15
N SER A 329 5.51 4.74 4.54
CA SER A 329 5.74 3.94 3.33
C SER A 329 5.68 2.42 3.57
N VAL A 330 5.97 1.98 4.80
CA VAL A 330 5.97 0.55 5.19
C VAL A 330 4.72 0.17 6.00
N ALA A 331 3.90 1.14 6.39
CA ALA A 331 2.68 0.90 7.12
C ALA A 331 1.68 0.12 6.25
N PRO A 332 1.13 -1.02 6.72
CA PRO A 332 0.13 -1.77 5.97
C PRO A 332 -1.26 -1.11 5.99
N THR A 333 -1.41 0.06 6.61
CA THR A 333 -2.67 0.77 6.76
C THR A 333 -3.00 1.62 5.52
N PRO A 334 -4.28 1.70 5.10
CA PRO A 334 -4.70 2.63 4.06
C PRO A 334 -4.28 4.06 4.41
N GLY A 335 -3.69 4.76 3.46
CA GLY A 335 -3.23 6.14 3.63
C GLY A 335 -2.22 6.39 4.76
N GLY A 336 -1.62 5.33 5.32
CA GLY A 336 -0.73 5.41 6.48
C GLY A 336 -1.42 5.88 7.76
N ILE A 337 -2.77 5.81 7.82
CA ILE A 337 -3.55 6.27 8.98
C ILE A 337 -3.06 5.53 10.24
N GLY A 338 -2.83 6.30 11.31
CA GLY A 338 -2.29 5.85 12.58
C GLY A 338 -0.78 5.86 12.64
N ALA A 339 -0.12 5.25 11.65
CA ALA A 339 1.32 5.14 11.63
C ALA A 339 2.01 6.49 11.38
N VAL A 340 1.50 7.28 10.42
CA VAL A 340 2.08 8.59 10.07
C VAL A 340 1.82 9.60 11.19
N GLU A 341 0.61 9.64 11.74
CA GLU A 341 0.25 10.51 12.86
C GLU A 341 1.14 10.23 14.07
N ALA A 342 1.28 8.96 14.45
CA ALA A 342 2.14 8.57 15.57
C ALA A 342 3.61 8.94 15.31
N ALA A 343 4.12 8.72 14.08
CA ALA A 343 5.49 9.07 13.73
C ALA A 343 5.74 10.59 13.74
N LEU A 344 4.78 11.39 13.25
CA LEU A 344 4.86 12.85 13.31
C LEU A 344 4.86 13.33 14.77
N VAL A 345 3.93 12.85 15.61
CA VAL A 345 3.86 13.23 17.02
C VAL A 345 5.12 12.82 17.78
N ALA A 346 5.60 11.59 17.58
CA ALA A 346 6.83 11.10 18.19
C ALA A 346 8.05 11.90 17.72
N GLY A 347 8.14 12.21 16.43
CA GLY A 347 9.23 13.01 15.86
C GLY A 347 9.25 14.44 16.38
N LEU A 348 8.08 15.11 16.42
CA LEU A 348 7.95 16.45 16.99
C LEU A 348 8.30 16.46 18.49
N SER A 349 7.81 15.47 19.25
CA SER A 349 8.13 15.34 20.67
C SER A 349 9.63 15.10 20.90
N ALA A 350 10.28 14.32 20.04
CA ALA A 350 11.71 14.04 20.12
C ALA A 350 12.59 15.27 19.88
N ILE A 351 12.10 16.26 19.13
CA ILE A 351 12.79 17.55 18.95
C ILE A 351 12.38 18.62 19.98
N GLY A 352 11.51 18.26 20.94
CA GLY A 352 11.14 19.10 22.08
C GLY A 352 9.79 19.80 21.99
N VAL A 353 8.98 19.51 20.97
CA VAL A 353 7.62 20.09 20.84
C VAL A 353 6.72 19.51 21.93
N PRO A 354 6.01 20.33 22.73
CA PRO A 354 5.08 19.84 23.73
C PRO A 354 3.97 18.97 23.12
N ALA A 355 3.55 17.91 23.81
CA ALA A 355 2.50 17.01 23.31
C ALA A 355 1.18 17.74 22.97
N ALA A 356 0.86 18.80 23.71
CA ALA A 356 -0.29 19.67 23.47
C ALA A 356 -0.25 20.40 22.12
N VAL A 357 0.93 20.56 21.52
CA VAL A 357 1.13 21.17 20.20
C VAL A 357 1.41 20.11 19.15
N ALA A 358 2.18 19.08 19.47
CA ALA A 358 2.61 18.05 18.52
C ALA A 358 1.43 17.33 17.85
N LEU A 359 0.44 16.90 18.64
CA LEU A 359 -0.73 16.19 18.12
C LEU A 359 -1.64 17.09 17.25
N PRO A 360 -2.07 18.29 17.70
CA PRO A 360 -2.81 19.22 16.85
C PRO A 360 -2.09 19.60 15.55
N SER A 361 -0.77 19.80 15.63
CA SER A 361 0.06 20.12 14.45
C SER A 361 0.10 18.96 13.46
N ALA A 362 0.27 17.73 13.94
CA ALA A 362 0.23 16.53 13.11
C ALA A 362 -1.15 16.34 12.46
N LEU A 363 -2.24 16.61 13.19
CA LEU A 363 -3.61 16.55 12.68
C LEU A 363 -3.89 17.63 11.64
N LEU A 364 -3.44 18.87 11.85
CA LEU A 364 -3.54 19.95 10.85
C LEU A 364 -2.75 19.59 9.59
N TYR A 365 -1.51 19.15 9.76
CA TYR A 365 -0.67 18.67 8.67
C TYR A 365 -1.37 17.59 7.85
N ARG A 366 -1.96 16.58 8.50
CA ARG A 366 -2.71 15.50 7.83
C ARG A 366 -3.99 16.00 7.20
N THR A 367 -4.68 16.95 7.83
CA THR A 367 -5.87 17.59 7.25
C THR A 367 -5.53 18.22 5.90
N VAL A 368 -4.46 19.01 5.83
CA VAL A 368 -4.12 19.74 4.59
C VAL A 368 -3.37 18.90 3.54
N THR A 369 -2.72 17.80 3.93
CA THR A 369 -1.94 16.94 3.01
C THR A 369 -2.66 15.68 2.56
N PHE A 370 -3.64 15.21 3.33
CA PHE A 370 -4.30 13.92 3.09
C PHE A 370 -5.82 14.04 3.05
N TRP A 371 -6.45 14.55 4.11
CA TRP A 371 -7.92 14.54 4.21
C TRP A 371 -8.60 15.55 3.28
N LEU A 372 -8.21 16.82 3.34
CA LEU A 372 -8.78 17.89 2.51
C LEU A 372 -8.55 17.64 1.01
N PRO A 373 -7.35 17.22 0.55
CA PRO A 373 -7.10 16.96 -0.87
C PRO A 373 -7.77 15.69 -1.41
N THR A 374 -8.31 14.83 -0.55
CA THR A 374 -9.09 13.66 -0.98
C THR A 374 -10.36 14.07 -1.72
N LEU A 375 -10.98 15.21 -1.36
CA LEU A 375 -12.17 15.75 -2.03
C LEU A 375 -11.89 16.13 -3.49
N PRO A 376 -10.95 17.06 -3.81
CA PRO A 376 -10.55 17.31 -5.20
C PRO A 376 -9.91 16.08 -5.85
N GLY A 377 -9.34 15.16 -5.08
CA GLY A 377 -8.85 13.86 -5.54
C GLY A 377 -9.93 13.00 -6.17
N TRP A 378 -11.11 12.91 -5.54
CA TRP A 378 -12.25 12.20 -6.10
C TRP A 378 -12.75 12.82 -7.41
N PHE A 379 -12.85 14.15 -7.46
CA PHE A 379 -13.20 14.86 -8.71
C PHE A 379 -12.18 14.59 -9.81
N SER A 380 -10.89 14.63 -9.48
CA SER A 380 -9.80 14.33 -10.41
C SER A 380 -9.85 12.88 -10.91
N PHE A 381 -10.15 11.93 -10.02
CA PHE A 381 -10.32 10.53 -10.38
C PHE A 381 -11.49 10.33 -11.35
N ARG A 382 -12.67 10.91 -11.07
CA ARG A 382 -13.83 10.87 -11.98
C ARG A 382 -13.56 11.58 -13.31
N TRP A 383 -12.88 12.73 -13.27
CA TRP A 383 -12.49 13.44 -14.48
C TRP A 383 -11.55 12.58 -15.35
N LEU A 384 -10.54 11.95 -14.75
CA LEU A 384 -9.66 11.03 -15.46
C LEU A 384 -10.43 9.83 -16.05
N GLN A 385 -11.39 9.25 -15.31
CA GLN A 385 -12.24 8.18 -15.83
C GLN A 385 -13.08 8.60 -17.03
N SER A 386 -13.77 9.75 -16.92
CA SER A 386 -14.63 10.27 -17.99
C SER A 386 -13.87 10.64 -19.28
N HIS A 387 -12.57 10.93 -19.18
CA HIS A 387 -11.69 11.23 -20.32
C HIS A 387 -10.83 10.02 -20.72
N GLU A 388 -11.20 8.81 -20.28
CA GLU A 388 -10.51 7.53 -20.54
C GLU A 388 -9.01 7.55 -20.18
N ALA A 389 -8.63 8.36 -19.20
CA ALA A 389 -7.26 8.57 -18.77
C ALA A 389 -6.82 7.66 -17.61
N ILE A 390 -7.70 6.82 -17.03
CA ILE A 390 -7.36 5.72 -16.07
C ILE A 390 -8.24 4.48 -16.24
#